data_AF-A0A8B6GX64-F1
#
_entry.id   AF-A0A8B6GX64-F1
#
_cell.length_a   1.000
_cell.length_b   1.000
_cell.length_c   1.000
_cell.angle_alpha   90.00
_cell.angle_beta   90.00
_cell.angle_gamma   90.00
#
_symmetry.space_group_name_H-M   'P 1'
#
loop_
_entity.id
_entity.type
_entity.pdbx_description
1 polymer ?
#
loop_
_entity_poly.entity_id
_entity_poly.type
_entity_poly.pdbx_seq_one_letter_code
_entity_poly.pdbx_strand_id
1 'polypeptide(L)'
;MSSIQAITNQVLELEKLLNSSRARLDLIEHNSNASIQWQQNTEENADIFFLIMMANTIFLMQGGFAFLEAGSVRSKNTTNILIKNLLDAFISGISYWMVGYAFGFGDGNAFIGYSGFALSGVEGSSYAYWFFQYVFAATAATIVSGAVAERCDFVAYLVYSSCITGFIYPVLTHWAWSSDGWLAVGFTDGPIEITYSDFAGSGIVHCAGGVAAFLAAAVMGPRIGRFDKETGNPVDIKGHSVPFAALGGFILLFGFLAFNGSSQGAISSAGDGVAVATAVKNTVLGGTGGAFLTLTLNRLKWIGDSTWSFLTTLNGCLAGMVAVCASCNQITTYGAFIIGIIGGVMYMITTWTVLKLKVDDPLDATAVHFGGGVWGVIACALFSTEFGVLYHWDKRSALQLAWQLAGLSAIITWTATLSFIMFYTLKKVSLLRVSFEFEMKGLDIPKHGEPAYPLESYGHGWGETGDALGSMVEKLRNKSPTINTKTSGSPEVDSLNKLNSSVSTINTMVQNGSTETVPEKQEQTKI
;
A
#
# COMPACT_ATOMS: atom_id res chain seq x y z
N MET A 1 55.61 -29.07 -68.76
CA MET A 1 55.28 -27.65 -68.48
C MET A 1 53.77 -27.40 -68.43
N SER A 2 52.96 -27.93 -69.35
CA SER A 2 51.50 -27.73 -69.37
C SER A 2 50.76 -28.28 -68.13
N SER A 3 51.19 -29.41 -67.57
CA SER A 3 50.60 -30.00 -66.36
C SER A 3 50.84 -29.18 -65.09
N ILE A 4 52.04 -28.61 -64.95
CA ILE A 4 52.40 -27.76 -63.80
C ILE A 4 51.60 -26.45 -63.86
N GLN A 5 51.46 -25.84 -65.04
CA GLN A 5 50.66 -24.63 -65.23
C GLN A 5 49.19 -24.85 -64.84
N ALA A 6 48.62 -26.00 -65.20
CA ALA A 6 47.24 -26.35 -64.86
C ALA A 6 47.05 -26.52 -63.35
N ILE A 7 48.00 -27.18 -62.66
CA ILE A 7 47.98 -27.32 -61.20
C ILE A 7 48.13 -25.96 -60.52
N THR A 8 49.04 -25.11 -60.98
CA THR A 8 49.22 -23.75 -60.42
C THR A 8 47.95 -22.92 -60.57
N ASN A 9 47.26 -22.99 -61.71
CA ASN A 9 45.99 -22.30 -61.91
C ASN A 9 44.89 -22.82 -60.98
N GLN A 10 44.80 -24.15 -60.77
CA GLN A 10 43.85 -24.74 -59.83
C GLN A 10 44.13 -24.34 -58.37
N VAL A 11 45.39 -24.32 -57.96
CA VAL A 11 45.79 -23.85 -56.61
C VAL A 11 45.40 -22.38 -56.43
N LEU A 12 45.65 -21.53 -57.42
CA LEU A 12 45.32 -20.11 -57.36
C LEU A 12 43.81 -19.85 -57.36
N GLU A 13 43.03 -20.71 -58.02
CA GLU A 13 41.56 -20.70 -57.95
C GLU A 13 41.05 -21.16 -56.58
N LEU A 14 41.63 -22.22 -56.00
CA LEU A 14 41.33 -22.67 -54.65
C LEU A 14 41.68 -21.61 -53.59
N GLU A 15 42.80 -20.92 -53.72
CA GLU A 15 43.17 -19.81 -52.84
C GLU A 15 42.15 -18.65 -52.93
N LYS A 16 41.67 -18.32 -54.13
CA LYS A 16 40.60 -17.32 -54.32
C LYS A 16 39.31 -17.75 -53.64
N LEU A 17 38.91 -19.02 -53.80
CA LEU A 17 37.71 -19.57 -53.17
C LEU A 17 37.84 -19.61 -51.65
N LEU A 18 39.01 -19.97 -51.13
CA LEU A 18 39.30 -19.98 -49.69
C LEU A 18 39.24 -18.57 -49.09
N ASN A 19 39.86 -17.59 -49.75
CA ASN A 19 39.82 -16.19 -49.31
C ASN A 19 38.40 -15.61 -49.39
N SER A 20 37.65 -15.92 -50.45
CA SER A 20 36.23 -15.55 -50.55
C SER A 20 35.38 -16.20 -49.46
N SER A 21 35.68 -17.44 -49.07
CA SER A 21 34.94 -18.15 -48.02
C SER A 21 35.24 -17.57 -46.65
N ARG A 22 36.52 -17.23 -46.37
CA ARG A 22 36.93 -16.52 -45.15
C ARG A 22 36.22 -15.16 -45.02
N ALA A 23 36.25 -14.34 -46.07
CA ALA A 23 35.57 -13.05 -46.06
C ALA A 23 34.05 -13.17 -45.81
N ARG A 24 33.40 -14.24 -46.34
CA ARG A 24 31.98 -14.52 -46.04
C ARG A 24 31.77 -14.93 -44.58
N LEU A 25 32.66 -15.74 -44.01
CA LEU A 25 32.58 -16.12 -42.60
C LEU A 25 32.74 -14.90 -41.69
N ASP A 26 33.72 -14.04 -41.98
CA ASP A 26 33.93 -12.80 -41.22
C ASP A 26 32.69 -11.88 -41.28
N LEU A 27 32.05 -11.77 -42.45
CA LEU A 27 30.79 -11.02 -42.62
C LEU A 27 29.62 -11.66 -41.85
N ILE A 28 29.51 -12.99 -41.85
CA ILE A 28 28.47 -13.71 -41.11
C ILE A 28 28.68 -13.51 -39.60
N GLU A 29 29.91 -13.64 -39.12
CA GLU A 29 30.25 -13.43 -37.71
C GLU A 29 29.97 -11.98 -37.30
N HIS A 30 30.37 -11.01 -38.11
CA HIS A 30 30.08 -9.60 -37.86
C HIS A 30 28.57 -9.33 -37.81
N ASN A 31 27.81 -9.82 -38.78
CA ASN A 31 26.35 -9.66 -38.81
C ASN A 31 25.66 -10.40 -37.66
N SER A 32 26.16 -11.59 -37.28
CA SER A 32 25.67 -12.35 -36.14
C SER A 32 25.89 -11.57 -34.84
N ASN A 33 27.09 -11.05 -34.61
CA ASN A 33 27.40 -10.24 -33.43
C ASN A 33 26.57 -8.95 -33.38
N ALA A 34 26.40 -8.27 -34.52
CA ALA A 34 25.52 -7.10 -34.61
C ALA A 34 24.06 -7.44 -34.30
N SER A 35 23.57 -8.60 -34.77
CA SER A 35 22.20 -9.05 -34.50
C SER A 35 21.99 -9.40 -33.02
N ILE A 36 22.96 -10.08 -32.39
CA ILE A 36 22.95 -10.41 -30.95
C ILE A 36 22.93 -9.13 -30.13
N GLN A 37 23.81 -8.17 -30.44
CA GLN A 37 23.87 -6.90 -29.73
C GLN A 37 22.57 -6.10 -29.89
N TRP A 38 21.99 -6.06 -31.09
CA TRP A 38 20.70 -5.39 -31.32
C TRP A 38 19.58 -6.05 -30.52
N GLN A 39 19.54 -7.38 -30.47
CA GLN A 39 18.57 -8.12 -29.69
C GLN A 39 18.72 -7.83 -28.19
N GLN A 40 19.92 -7.93 -27.64
CA GLN A 40 20.20 -7.62 -26.23
C GLN A 40 19.79 -6.20 -25.85
N ASN A 41 20.19 -5.21 -26.65
CA ASN A 41 19.79 -3.82 -26.42
C ASN A 41 18.26 -3.64 -26.49
N THR A 42 17.58 -4.38 -27.37
CA THR A 42 16.12 -4.31 -27.49
C THR A 42 15.43 -4.93 -26.28
N GLU A 43 15.92 -6.07 -25.80
CA GLU A 43 15.44 -6.78 -24.62
C GLU A 43 15.61 -5.91 -23.35
N GLU A 44 16.82 -5.38 -23.12
CA GLU A 44 17.10 -4.48 -21.98
C GLU A 44 16.22 -3.23 -21.99
N ASN A 45 16.08 -2.57 -23.16
CA ASN A 45 15.24 -1.39 -23.28
C ASN A 45 13.75 -1.71 -23.08
N ALA A 46 13.29 -2.88 -23.52
CA ALA A 46 11.92 -3.32 -23.31
C ALA A 46 11.62 -3.57 -21.83
N ASP A 47 12.55 -4.18 -21.09
CA ASP A 47 12.40 -4.44 -19.66
C ASP A 47 12.43 -3.14 -18.84
N ILE A 48 13.36 -2.23 -19.16
CA ILE A 48 13.40 -0.89 -18.54
C ILE A 48 12.09 -0.14 -18.80
N PHE A 49 11.61 -0.10 -20.04
CA PHE A 49 10.36 0.56 -20.39
C PHE A 49 9.16 -0.07 -19.67
N PHE A 50 9.10 -1.40 -19.63
CA PHE A 50 8.08 -2.15 -18.93
C PHE A 50 8.03 -1.79 -17.44
N LEU A 51 9.17 -1.83 -16.75
CA LEU A 51 9.26 -1.48 -15.33
C LEU A 51 8.81 -0.04 -15.07
N ILE A 52 9.25 0.94 -15.87
CA ILE A 52 8.85 2.35 -15.70
C ILE A 52 7.34 2.52 -15.90
N MET A 53 6.76 1.93 -16.95
CA MET A 53 5.33 2.06 -17.23
C MET A 53 4.46 1.40 -16.16
N MET A 54 4.89 0.24 -15.66
CA MET A 54 4.21 -0.47 -14.59
C MET A 54 4.36 0.26 -13.25
N ALA A 55 5.56 0.75 -12.93
CA ALA A 55 5.81 1.56 -11.74
C ALA A 55 4.99 2.87 -11.76
N ASN A 56 4.83 3.54 -12.90
CA ASN A 56 3.96 4.71 -13.04
C ASN A 56 2.48 4.36 -12.75
N THR A 57 2.04 3.18 -13.20
CA THR A 57 0.68 2.70 -12.93
C THR A 57 0.48 2.36 -11.46
N ILE A 58 1.49 1.82 -10.80
CA ILE A 58 1.48 1.57 -9.35
C ILE A 58 1.56 2.88 -8.58
N PHE A 59 2.36 3.84 -9.02
CA PHE A 59 2.43 5.17 -8.42
C PHE A 59 1.05 5.86 -8.42
N LEU A 60 0.24 5.65 -9.46
CA LEU A 60 -1.14 6.15 -9.51
C LEU A 60 -2.01 5.59 -8.35
N MET A 61 -1.66 4.45 -7.75
CA MET A 61 -2.32 3.94 -6.55
C MET A 61 -2.25 4.92 -5.38
N GLN A 62 -1.25 5.80 -5.30
CA GLN A 62 -1.19 6.87 -4.30
C GLN A 62 -2.42 7.80 -4.41
N GLY A 63 -2.84 8.13 -5.64
CA GLY A 63 -4.11 8.82 -5.88
C GLY A 63 -5.32 7.96 -5.49
N GLY A 64 -5.23 6.64 -5.71
CA GLY A 64 -6.23 5.67 -5.27
C GLY A 64 -6.45 5.68 -3.76
N PHE A 65 -5.37 5.58 -2.97
CA PHE A 65 -5.42 5.68 -1.50
C PHE A 65 -5.96 7.04 -1.06
N ALA A 66 -5.50 8.14 -1.66
CA ALA A 66 -5.97 9.48 -1.34
C ALA A 66 -7.50 9.63 -1.47
N PHE A 67 -8.08 9.19 -2.60
CA PHE A 67 -9.52 9.26 -2.81
C PHE A 67 -10.30 8.25 -1.97
N LEU A 68 -9.76 7.03 -1.78
CA LEU A 68 -10.38 6.00 -0.93
C LEU A 68 -10.51 6.50 0.51
N GLU A 69 -9.42 7.03 1.06
CA GLU A 69 -9.35 7.61 2.40
C GLU A 69 -10.24 8.82 2.53
N ALA A 70 -10.16 9.77 1.60
CA ALA A 70 -10.95 10.99 1.64
C ALA A 70 -12.45 10.66 1.70
N GLY A 71 -12.92 9.77 0.82
CA GLY A 71 -14.32 9.35 0.82
C GLY A 71 -14.77 8.60 2.08
N SER A 72 -13.85 7.89 2.72
CA SER A 72 -14.11 7.02 3.89
C SER A 72 -14.03 7.75 5.24
N VAL A 73 -13.60 9.02 5.27
CA VAL A 73 -13.55 9.85 6.48
C VAL A 73 -14.60 10.96 6.45
N ARG A 74 -14.80 11.65 7.59
CA ARG A 74 -15.68 12.83 7.65
C ARG A 74 -15.07 13.97 6.85
N SER A 75 -15.93 14.78 6.23
CA SER A 75 -15.51 15.86 5.31
C SER A 75 -14.51 16.84 5.91
N LYS A 76 -14.57 17.09 7.23
CA LYS A 76 -13.65 17.92 8.05
C LYS A 76 -12.17 17.49 8.06
N ASN A 77 -11.84 16.38 7.42
CA ASN A 77 -10.49 15.81 7.38
C ASN A 77 -9.99 15.54 5.95
N THR A 78 -10.72 15.97 4.92
CA THR A 78 -10.39 15.65 3.52
C THR A 78 -9.06 16.28 3.09
N THR A 79 -8.85 17.57 3.32
CA THR A 79 -7.57 18.25 3.00
C THR A 79 -6.41 17.56 3.70
N ASN A 80 -6.61 17.17 4.97
CA ASN A 80 -5.59 16.46 5.72
C ASN A 80 -5.19 15.13 5.09
N ILE A 81 -6.15 14.37 4.57
CA ILE A 81 -5.88 13.12 3.86
C ILE A 81 -5.12 13.36 2.56
N LEU A 82 -5.55 14.34 1.75
CA LEU A 82 -4.95 14.62 0.44
C LEU A 82 -3.48 15.06 0.58
N ILE A 83 -3.19 15.98 1.49
CA ILE A 83 -1.82 16.45 1.74
C ILE A 83 -0.94 15.32 2.26
N LYS A 84 -1.48 14.47 3.16
CA LYS A 84 -0.74 13.30 3.68
C LYS A 84 -0.34 12.34 2.57
N ASN A 85 -1.29 11.90 1.74
CA ASN A 85 -1.01 10.98 0.63
C ASN A 85 -0.03 11.58 -0.38
N LEU A 86 -0.17 12.88 -0.71
CA LEU A 86 0.78 13.56 -1.59
C LEU A 86 2.20 13.54 -1.02
N LEU A 87 2.34 13.83 0.28
CA LEU A 87 3.65 13.87 0.92
C LEU A 87 4.22 12.49 1.22
N ASP A 88 3.39 11.46 1.37
CA ASP A 88 3.84 10.07 1.47
C ASP A 88 4.72 9.70 0.30
N ALA A 89 4.27 10.03 -0.91
CA ALA A 89 5.03 9.79 -2.14
C ALA A 89 6.42 10.42 -2.06
N PHE A 90 6.53 11.70 -1.70
CA PHE A 90 7.80 12.42 -1.72
C PHE A 90 8.72 12.06 -0.53
N ILE A 91 8.17 11.90 0.68
CA ILE A 91 8.98 11.53 1.85
C ILE A 91 9.45 10.07 1.76
N SER A 92 8.61 9.18 1.23
CA SER A 92 9.00 7.82 0.87
C SER A 92 10.08 7.84 -0.21
N GLY A 93 9.97 8.74 -1.20
CA GLY A 93 10.97 8.88 -2.26
C GLY A 93 12.32 9.28 -1.69
N ILE A 94 12.36 10.28 -0.82
CA ILE A 94 13.58 10.72 -0.12
C ILE A 94 14.16 9.59 0.74
N SER A 95 13.34 8.93 1.55
CA SER A 95 13.79 7.90 2.49
C SER A 95 14.30 6.66 1.76
N TYR A 96 13.58 6.23 0.71
CA TYR A 96 13.95 5.09 -0.10
C TYR A 96 15.20 5.37 -0.96
N TRP A 97 15.32 6.57 -1.52
CA TRP A 97 16.53 7.00 -2.24
C TRP A 97 17.76 7.03 -1.32
N MET A 98 17.67 7.70 -0.16
CA MET A 98 18.83 7.91 0.70
C MET A 98 19.34 6.59 1.31
N VAL A 99 18.43 5.74 1.82
CA VAL A 99 18.82 4.56 2.59
C VAL A 99 18.01 3.30 2.25
N GLY A 100 16.75 3.43 1.85
CA GLY A 100 15.88 2.25 1.69
C GLY A 100 16.34 1.30 0.57
N TYR A 101 16.72 1.82 -0.60
CA TYR A 101 17.24 0.98 -1.67
C TYR A 101 18.54 0.27 -1.28
N ALA A 102 19.43 0.96 -0.56
CA ALA A 102 20.68 0.40 -0.07
C ALA A 102 20.45 -0.79 0.86
N PHE A 103 19.54 -0.64 1.82
CA PHE A 103 19.21 -1.73 2.74
C PHE A 103 18.46 -2.88 2.06
N GLY A 104 17.65 -2.59 1.05
CA GLY A 104 16.85 -3.59 0.33
C GLY A 104 17.63 -4.39 -0.70
N PHE A 105 18.39 -3.71 -1.56
CA PHE A 105 18.96 -4.28 -2.79
C PHE A 105 20.43 -3.95 -3.02
N GLY A 106 21.08 -3.20 -2.11
CA GLY A 106 22.52 -3.07 -2.12
C GLY A 106 23.21 -4.38 -1.76
N ASP A 107 24.48 -4.51 -2.13
CA ASP A 107 25.34 -5.63 -1.72
C ASP A 107 25.30 -5.76 -0.21
N GLY A 108 25.16 -7.00 0.26
CA GLY A 108 24.79 -7.24 1.63
C GLY A 108 25.28 -8.56 2.21
N ASN A 109 24.62 -8.92 3.29
CA ASN A 109 24.65 -10.26 3.86
C ASN A 109 23.23 -10.80 3.92
N ALA A 110 23.03 -12.00 4.48
CA ALA A 110 21.71 -12.63 4.54
C ALA A 110 20.58 -11.80 5.19
N PHE A 111 20.92 -10.76 5.97
CA PHE A 111 19.98 -9.95 6.73
C PHE A 111 19.71 -8.56 6.13
N ILE A 112 20.71 -7.88 5.57
CA ILE A 112 20.57 -6.49 5.09
C ILE A 112 21.66 -6.09 4.09
N GLY A 113 21.32 -5.20 3.16
CA GLY A 113 22.27 -4.52 2.28
C GLY A 113 23.03 -3.38 2.97
N TYR A 114 24.24 -3.07 2.51
CA TYR A 114 25.08 -1.99 3.05
C TYR A 114 25.85 -1.20 1.97
N SER A 115 25.47 -1.33 0.69
CA SER A 115 25.98 -0.52 -0.43
C SER A 115 24.84 0.20 -1.17
N GLY A 116 25.16 1.18 -2.03
CA GLY A 116 24.14 1.89 -2.82
C GLY A 116 23.39 3.03 -2.11
N PHE A 117 23.89 3.54 -0.99
CA PHE A 117 23.31 4.70 -0.29
C PHE A 117 23.21 5.91 -1.21
N ALA A 118 22.05 6.59 -1.22
CA ALA A 118 21.74 7.68 -2.14
C ALA A 118 21.95 7.30 -3.63
N LEU A 119 21.81 6.02 -3.98
CA LEU A 119 22.14 5.44 -5.29
C LEU A 119 23.61 5.60 -5.71
N SER A 120 24.50 5.88 -4.77
CA SER A 120 25.93 6.00 -5.05
C SER A 120 26.50 4.65 -5.51
N GLY A 121 27.02 4.63 -6.74
CA GLY A 121 27.59 3.41 -7.35
C GLY A 121 26.56 2.48 -7.98
N VAL A 122 25.27 2.85 -8.01
CA VAL A 122 24.23 2.09 -8.72
C VAL A 122 24.26 2.46 -10.20
N GLU A 123 24.23 1.46 -11.08
CA GLU A 123 24.25 1.68 -12.52
C GLU A 123 22.93 2.29 -13.04
N GLY A 124 23.02 3.09 -14.10
CA GLY A 124 21.85 3.78 -14.67
C GLY A 124 20.75 2.85 -15.20
N SER A 125 21.12 1.63 -15.59
CA SER A 125 20.19 0.55 -15.98
C SER A 125 19.29 0.11 -14.84
N SER A 126 19.75 0.22 -13.58
CA SER A 126 18.98 -0.19 -12.39
C SER A 126 18.02 0.90 -11.87
N TYR A 127 18.01 2.11 -12.44
CA TYR A 127 17.13 3.19 -11.98
C TYR A 127 15.64 2.86 -12.19
N ALA A 128 15.30 2.09 -13.23
CA ALA A 128 13.94 1.60 -13.42
C ALA A 128 13.52 0.64 -12.30
N TYR A 129 14.43 -0.24 -11.87
CA TYR A 129 14.20 -1.15 -10.75
C TYR A 129 14.12 -0.41 -9.41
N TRP A 130 14.94 0.62 -9.20
CA TRP A 130 14.81 1.51 -8.04
C TRP A 130 13.42 2.15 -7.99
N PHE A 131 12.96 2.75 -9.09
CA PHE A 131 11.65 3.41 -9.14
C PHE A 131 10.52 2.41 -8.88
N PHE A 132 10.64 1.22 -9.46
CA PHE A 132 9.72 0.10 -9.24
C PHE A 132 9.64 -0.30 -7.76
N GLN A 133 10.78 -0.50 -7.09
CA GLN A 133 10.78 -0.90 -5.68
C GLN A 133 10.38 0.23 -4.72
N TYR A 134 10.68 1.48 -5.08
CA TYR A 134 10.22 2.66 -4.35
C TYR A 134 8.69 2.71 -4.26
N VAL A 135 7.97 2.50 -5.37
CA VAL A 135 6.51 2.60 -5.35
C VAL A 135 5.86 1.48 -4.52
N PHE A 136 6.51 0.32 -4.40
CA PHE A 136 6.09 -0.75 -3.48
C PHE A 136 6.33 -0.35 -2.01
N ALA A 137 7.49 0.24 -1.70
CA ALA A 137 7.80 0.73 -0.37
C ALA A 137 6.81 1.82 0.08
N ALA A 138 6.53 2.80 -0.79
CA ALA A 138 5.52 3.83 -0.55
C ALA A 138 4.13 3.21 -0.35
N THR A 139 3.79 2.17 -1.13
CA THR A 139 2.53 1.42 -0.94
C THR A 139 2.46 0.77 0.44
N ALA A 140 3.56 0.17 0.93
CA ALA A 140 3.58 -0.42 2.28
C ALA A 140 3.38 0.64 3.39
N ALA A 141 3.96 1.83 3.24
CA ALA A 141 3.82 2.93 4.20
C ALA A 141 2.41 3.54 4.18
N THR A 142 1.81 3.77 3.00
CA THR A 142 0.47 4.36 2.89
C THR A 142 -0.64 3.42 3.39
N ILE A 143 -0.43 2.11 3.51
CA ILE A 143 -1.43 1.24 4.17
C ILE A 143 -1.76 1.73 5.60
N VAL A 144 -0.77 2.30 6.29
CA VAL A 144 -0.95 2.80 7.66
C VAL A 144 -1.85 4.04 7.71
N SER A 145 -1.87 4.88 6.66
CA SER A 145 -2.58 6.16 6.70
C SER A 145 -4.08 6.00 6.88
N GLY A 146 -4.67 5.03 6.20
CA GLY A 146 -6.08 4.67 6.37
C GLY A 146 -6.42 4.30 7.82
N ALA A 147 -5.59 3.47 8.46
CA ALA A 147 -5.82 3.02 9.84
C ALA A 147 -5.70 4.15 10.87
N VAL A 148 -4.93 5.20 10.59
CA VAL A 148 -4.69 6.33 11.50
C VAL A 148 -5.43 7.62 11.13
N ALA A 149 -6.32 7.57 10.13
CA ALA A 149 -7.06 8.72 9.64
C ALA A 149 -7.86 9.47 10.73
N GLU A 150 -8.08 10.77 10.51
CA GLU A 150 -8.81 11.73 11.36
C GLU A 150 -8.20 12.12 12.72
N ARG A 151 -7.15 11.43 13.20
CA ARG A 151 -6.53 11.77 14.51
C ARG A 151 -5.01 11.66 14.57
N CYS A 152 -4.36 11.12 13.55
CA CYS A 152 -2.90 11.14 13.43
C CYS A 152 -2.39 12.56 13.21
N ASP A 153 -1.41 12.99 14.02
CA ASP A 153 -0.70 14.24 13.76
C ASP A 153 0.11 14.14 12.47
N PHE A 154 0.24 15.28 11.80
CA PHE A 154 0.97 15.40 10.56
C PHE A 154 2.48 15.12 10.70
N VAL A 155 3.11 15.49 11.82
CA VAL A 155 4.54 15.20 12.02
C VAL A 155 4.77 13.70 12.22
N ALA A 156 3.91 13.04 12.99
CA ALA A 156 3.98 11.59 13.15
C ALA A 156 3.86 10.87 11.81
N TYR A 157 3.02 11.38 10.90
CA TYR A 157 2.88 10.88 9.54
C TYR A 157 4.22 10.82 8.79
N LEU A 158 4.91 11.96 8.72
CA LEU A 158 6.19 12.06 8.03
C LEU A 158 7.24 11.14 8.65
N VAL A 159 7.27 11.05 9.98
CA VAL A 159 8.23 10.19 10.70
C VAL A 159 7.98 8.73 10.39
N TYR A 160 6.75 8.23 10.54
CA TYR A 160 6.50 6.80 10.34
C TYR A 160 6.67 6.40 8.87
N SER A 161 6.24 7.26 7.93
CA SER A 161 6.40 6.97 6.51
C SER A 161 7.88 6.86 6.15
N SER A 162 8.71 7.77 6.67
CA SER A 162 10.18 7.71 6.50
C SER A 162 10.79 6.45 7.12
N CYS A 163 10.38 6.06 8.33
CA CYS A 163 10.91 4.88 8.99
C CYS A 163 10.49 3.57 8.31
N ILE A 164 9.25 3.49 7.83
CA ILE A 164 8.76 2.31 7.11
C ILE A 164 9.51 2.16 5.80
N THR A 165 9.51 3.20 4.97
CA THR A 165 10.14 3.17 3.63
C THR A 165 11.66 3.19 3.67
N GLY A 166 12.26 3.82 4.69
CA GLY A 166 13.71 3.93 4.82
C GLY A 166 14.36 2.75 5.54
N PHE A 167 13.65 1.97 6.35
CA PHE A 167 14.26 0.89 7.13
C PHE A 167 13.40 -0.35 7.35
N ILE A 168 12.18 -0.21 7.88
CA ILE A 168 11.37 -1.39 8.29
C ILE A 168 11.05 -2.27 7.08
N TYR A 169 10.53 -1.67 6.00
CA TYR A 169 10.16 -2.37 4.78
C TYR A 169 11.39 -2.82 3.95
N PRO A 170 12.42 -1.98 3.72
CA PRO A 170 13.63 -2.40 3.00
C PRO A 170 14.31 -3.66 3.53
N VAL A 171 14.37 -3.84 4.85
CA VAL A 171 14.96 -5.06 5.43
C VAL A 171 14.14 -6.29 5.05
N LEU A 172 12.81 -6.18 4.97
CA LEU A 172 11.94 -7.27 4.53
C LEU A 172 12.11 -7.58 3.03
N THR A 173 12.24 -6.57 2.19
CA THR A 173 12.55 -6.78 0.76
C THR A 173 13.92 -7.41 0.59
N HIS A 174 14.90 -7.06 1.44
CA HIS A 174 16.19 -7.72 1.42
C HIS A 174 16.04 -9.21 1.73
N TRP A 175 15.32 -9.57 2.79
CA TRP A 175 15.15 -10.98 3.16
C TRP A 175 14.52 -11.80 2.03
N ALA A 176 13.45 -11.29 1.41
CA ALA A 176 12.58 -12.07 0.53
C ALA A 176 12.87 -11.88 -0.98
N TRP A 177 13.43 -10.75 -1.40
CA TRP A 177 13.59 -10.39 -2.82
C TRP A 177 15.01 -10.02 -3.23
N SER A 178 15.95 -9.84 -2.28
CA SER A 178 17.37 -9.75 -2.64
C SER A 178 17.94 -11.15 -2.87
N SER A 179 18.88 -11.27 -3.81
CA SER A 179 19.61 -12.52 -4.07
C SER A 179 20.39 -13.04 -2.85
N ASP A 180 20.77 -12.14 -1.94
CA ASP A 180 21.51 -12.49 -0.73
C ASP A 180 20.59 -12.84 0.45
N GLY A 181 19.32 -12.47 0.38
CA GLY A 181 18.37 -12.55 1.49
C GLY A 181 18.15 -13.95 2.02
N TRP A 182 18.13 -14.12 3.34
CA TRP A 182 17.99 -15.45 3.96
C TRP A 182 16.67 -16.17 3.60
N LEU A 183 15.57 -15.44 3.35
CA LEU A 183 14.31 -16.06 2.91
C LEU A 183 14.37 -16.44 1.43
N ALA A 184 14.93 -15.56 0.59
CA ALA A 184 15.11 -15.76 -0.84
C ALA A 184 16.04 -16.96 -1.12
N VAL A 185 17.19 -17.01 -0.44
CA VAL A 185 18.16 -18.12 -0.53
C VAL A 185 17.60 -19.41 0.08
N GLY A 186 16.88 -19.30 1.20
CA GLY A 186 16.24 -20.45 1.83
C GLY A 186 17.22 -21.49 2.35
N PHE A 187 16.90 -22.77 2.16
CA PHE A 187 17.77 -23.88 2.58
C PHE A 187 17.64 -25.10 1.66
N THR A 188 18.61 -26.01 1.78
CA THR A 188 18.64 -27.27 1.04
C THR A 188 18.60 -28.46 1.99
N ASP A 189 17.74 -29.44 1.70
CA ASP A 189 17.65 -30.73 2.39
C ASP A 189 17.83 -31.87 1.38
N GLY A 190 19.09 -32.31 1.22
CA GLY A 190 19.46 -33.28 0.20
C GLY A 190 19.25 -32.72 -1.22
N PRO A 191 18.41 -33.33 -2.07
CA PRO A 191 18.10 -32.80 -3.40
C PRO A 191 16.97 -31.76 -3.39
N ILE A 192 16.36 -31.46 -2.23
CA ILE A 192 15.22 -30.55 -2.13
C ILE A 192 15.73 -29.16 -1.77
N GLU A 193 15.49 -28.21 -2.67
CA GLU A 193 15.70 -26.78 -2.42
C GLU A 193 14.38 -26.11 -2.06
N ILE A 194 14.40 -25.30 -1.00
CA ILE A 194 13.24 -24.61 -0.46
C ILE A 194 13.60 -23.13 -0.34
N THR A 195 12.88 -22.28 -1.05
CA THR A 195 13.03 -20.82 -1.04
C THR A 195 11.70 -20.16 -0.69
N TYR A 196 11.72 -18.95 -0.14
CA TYR A 196 10.48 -18.24 0.17
C TYR A 196 9.85 -17.70 -1.13
N SER A 197 8.54 -17.85 -1.27
CA SER A 197 7.78 -17.41 -2.43
C SER A 197 6.73 -16.38 -2.04
N ASP A 198 6.96 -15.13 -2.44
CA ASP A 198 6.01 -14.03 -2.29
C ASP A 198 6.12 -13.13 -3.51
N PHE A 199 5.47 -13.54 -4.61
CA PHE A 199 5.72 -12.98 -5.95
C PHE A 199 5.53 -11.46 -6.00
N ALA A 200 4.38 -10.95 -5.55
CA ALA A 200 4.08 -9.53 -5.55
C ALA A 200 3.95 -8.90 -4.15
N GLY A 201 4.04 -9.68 -3.05
CA GLY A 201 4.10 -9.11 -1.70
C GLY A 201 2.83 -9.22 -0.86
N SER A 202 2.16 -10.39 -0.82
CA SER A 202 1.13 -10.63 0.23
C SER A 202 1.75 -10.53 1.62
N GLY A 203 2.98 -11.03 1.80
CA GLY A 203 3.71 -10.96 3.06
C GLY A 203 4.40 -9.61 3.24
N ILE A 204 5.40 -9.34 2.40
CA ILE A 204 6.33 -8.23 2.69
C ILE A 204 5.77 -6.83 2.44
N VAL A 205 4.73 -6.69 1.60
CA VAL A 205 4.03 -5.40 1.42
C VAL A 205 2.79 -5.36 2.30
N HIS A 206 1.84 -6.27 2.04
CA HIS A 206 0.51 -6.17 2.63
C HIS A 206 0.44 -6.66 4.07
N CYS A 207 1.01 -7.81 4.41
CA CYS A 207 1.05 -8.26 5.80
C CYS A 207 1.87 -7.29 6.65
N ALA A 208 3.04 -6.86 6.19
CA ALA A 208 3.86 -5.85 6.87
C ALA A 208 3.08 -4.53 7.08
N GLY A 209 2.53 -3.94 6.02
CA GLY A 209 1.72 -2.73 6.11
C GLY A 209 0.51 -2.88 7.04
N GLY A 210 -0.18 -4.03 6.98
CA GLY A 210 -1.32 -4.35 7.85
C GLY A 210 -0.95 -4.51 9.33
N VAL A 211 0.20 -5.11 9.65
CA VAL A 211 0.73 -5.17 11.02
C VAL A 211 1.08 -3.78 11.54
N ALA A 212 1.75 -2.97 10.72
CA ALA A 212 2.08 -1.60 11.06
C ALA A 212 0.81 -0.75 11.28
N ALA A 213 -0.20 -0.90 10.41
CA ALA A 213 -1.50 -0.25 10.51
C ALA A 213 -2.23 -0.61 11.82
N PHE A 214 -2.29 -1.90 12.15
CA PHE A 214 -2.90 -2.37 13.40
C PHE A 214 -2.23 -1.74 14.62
N LEU A 215 -0.90 -1.78 14.69
CA LEU A 215 -0.17 -1.23 15.82
C LEU A 215 -0.27 0.29 15.91
N ALA A 216 -0.26 0.99 14.77
CA ALA A 216 -0.47 2.42 14.73
C ALA A 216 -1.83 2.78 15.34
N ALA A 217 -2.91 2.12 14.89
CA ALA A 217 -4.26 2.34 15.39
C ALA A 217 -4.41 1.95 16.87
N ALA A 218 -3.86 0.80 17.29
CA ALA A 218 -3.93 0.31 18.65
C ALA A 218 -3.18 1.22 19.65
N VAL A 219 -1.96 1.66 19.29
CA VAL A 219 -1.17 2.56 20.14
C VAL A 219 -1.80 3.95 20.19
N MET A 220 -2.28 4.49 19.07
CA MET A 220 -2.93 5.81 18.99
C MET A 220 -4.27 5.86 19.73
N GLY A 221 -4.97 4.73 19.79
CA GLY A 221 -6.30 4.60 20.38
C GLY A 221 -7.42 5.07 19.43
N PRO A 222 -8.68 4.81 19.83
CA PRO A 222 -9.82 5.01 18.96
C PRO A 222 -10.19 6.47 18.76
N ARG A 223 -10.84 6.82 17.64
CA ARG A 223 -11.41 8.15 17.44
C ARG A 223 -12.47 8.45 18.51
N ILE A 224 -12.60 9.72 18.86
CA ILE A 224 -13.60 10.18 19.82
C ILE A 224 -14.99 9.79 19.32
N GLY A 225 -15.71 9.05 20.16
CA GLY A 225 -17.07 8.57 19.85
C GLY A 225 -17.13 7.25 19.09
N ARG A 226 -16.00 6.63 18.74
CA ARG A 226 -15.99 5.34 18.02
C ARG A 226 -16.56 4.18 18.83
N PHE A 227 -16.34 4.19 20.13
CA PHE A 227 -16.86 3.20 21.06
C PHE A 227 -17.69 3.91 22.12
N ASP A 228 -18.91 3.43 22.33
CA ASP A 228 -19.81 3.97 23.34
C ASP A 228 -19.19 3.82 24.73
N LYS A 229 -19.25 4.89 25.54
CA LYS A 229 -18.56 4.93 26.83
C LYS A 229 -19.19 4.02 27.89
N GLU A 230 -20.50 3.77 27.80
CA GLU A 230 -21.24 3.00 28.79
C GLU A 230 -21.22 1.51 28.45
N THR A 231 -21.56 1.18 27.20
CA THR A 231 -21.70 -0.19 26.73
C THR A 231 -20.39 -0.76 26.16
N GLY A 232 -19.45 0.09 25.76
CA GLY A 232 -18.23 -0.31 25.05
C GLY A 232 -18.48 -0.81 23.62
N ASN A 233 -19.72 -0.70 23.13
CA ASN A 233 -20.10 -1.18 21.81
C ASN A 233 -19.54 -0.26 20.71
N PRO A 234 -19.20 -0.81 19.52
CA PRO A 234 -18.81 -0.01 18.38
C PRO A 234 -19.95 0.91 17.91
N VAL A 235 -19.63 2.17 17.66
CA VAL A 235 -20.50 3.18 17.03
C VAL A 235 -19.91 3.52 15.67
N ASP A 236 -20.71 3.36 14.62
CA ASP A 236 -20.29 3.62 13.24
C ASP A 236 -20.02 5.12 13.01
N ILE A 237 -18.84 5.44 12.48
CA ILE A 237 -18.46 6.81 12.06
C ILE A 237 -18.32 6.77 10.54
N LYS A 238 -19.38 7.22 9.85
CA LYS A 238 -19.46 7.13 8.40
C LYS A 238 -18.56 8.13 7.70
N GLY A 239 -17.94 7.66 6.62
CA GLY A 239 -17.31 8.52 5.61
C GLY A 239 -18.33 9.43 4.92
N HIS A 240 -17.83 10.52 4.34
CA HIS A 240 -18.70 11.55 3.75
C HIS A 240 -19.02 11.33 2.27
N SER A 241 -18.26 10.50 1.53
CA SER A 241 -18.44 10.36 0.08
C SER A 241 -18.11 8.95 -0.44
N VAL A 242 -19.14 8.14 -0.65
CA VAL A 242 -19.01 6.85 -1.35
C VAL A 242 -18.47 7.00 -2.77
N PRO A 243 -18.85 8.03 -3.57
CA PRO A 243 -18.26 8.24 -4.90
C PRO A 243 -16.75 8.47 -4.88
N PHE A 244 -16.21 9.21 -3.90
CA PHE A 244 -14.76 9.38 -3.75
C PHE A 244 -14.10 8.08 -3.33
N ALA A 245 -14.70 7.37 -2.36
CA ALA A 245 -14.22 6.06 -1.97
C ALA A 245 -14.19 5.08 -3.16
N ALA A 246 -15.21 5.13 -4.02
CA ALA A 246 -15.32 4.33 -5.23
C ALA A 246 -14.25 4.69 -6.27
N LEU A 247 -14.04 5.99 -6.54
CA LEU A 247 -13.00 6.46 -7.46
C LEU A 247 -11.63 5.96 -7.01
N GLY A 248 -11.30 6.14 -5.74
CA GLY A 248 -10.06 5.64 -5.16
C GLY A 248 -9.94 4.13 -5.30
N GLY A 249 -10.99 3.39 -4.94
CA GLY A 249 -11.10 1.95 -5.12
C GLY A 249 -10.79 1.49 -6.54
N PHE A 250 -11.42 2.07 -7.57
CA PHE A 250 -11.18 1.68 -8.96
C PHE A 250 -9.75 1.97 -9.43
N ILE A 251 -9.15 3.06 -8.97
CA ILE A 251 -7.73 3.36 -9.25
C ILE A 251 -6.83 2.29 -8.60
N LEU A 252 -7.11 1.89 -7.36
CA LEU A 252 -6.38 0.81 -6.69
C LEU A 252 -6.53 -0.53 -7.43
N LEU A 253 -7.74 -0.88 -7.88
CA LEU A 253 -7.95 -2.10 -8.66
C LEU A 253 -7.13 -2.11 -9.95
N PHE A 254 -7.08 -0.98 -10.66
CA PHE A 254 -6.26 -0.82 -11.87
C PHE A 254 -4.76 -0.95 -11.55
N GLY A 255 -4.30 -0.26 -10.51
CA GLY A 255 -2.92 -0.33 -10.05
C GLY A 255 -2.48 -1.73 -9.62
N PHE A 256 -3.36 -2.49 -8.95
CA PHE A 256 -3.09 -3.87 -8.55
C PHE A 256 -2.79 -4.81 -9.73
N LEU A 257 -3.37 -4.54 -10.91
CA LEU A 257 -3.06 -5.32 -12.11
C LEU A 257 -1.61 -5.11 -12.54
N ALA A 258 -1.13 -3.86 -12.51
CA ALA A 258 0.27 -3.55 -12.75
C ALA A 258 1.13 -4.12 -11.62
N PHE A 259 0.77 -3.91 -10.36
CA PHE A 259 1.47 -4.40 -9.17
C PHE A 259 1.79 -5.89 -9.26
N ASN A 260 0.78 -6.70 -9.50
CA ASN A 260 0.95 -8.15 -9.61
C ASN A 260 1.56 -8.56 -10.94
N GLY A 261 1.13 -8.00 -12.07
CA GLY A 261 1.64 -8.37 -13.39
C GLY A 261 3.14 -8.11 -13.54
N SER A 262 3.59 -6.94 -13.10
CA SER A 262 4.98 -6.48 -13.25
C SER A 262 5.96 -7.03 -12.24
N SER A 263 5.49 -7.72 -11.19
CA SER A 263 6.35 -8.44 -10.26
C SER A 263 7.14 -9.57 -10.94
N GLN A 264 6.84 -9.89 -12.21
CA GLN A 264 7.71 -10.69 -13.08
C GLN A 264 9.10 -10.06 -13.27
N GLY A 265 9.20 -8.72 -13.21
CA GLY A 265 10.45 -7.97 -13.32
C GLY A 265 10.93 -7.70 -14.75
N ALA A 266 10.47 -8.48 -15.73
CA ALA A 266 10.85 -8.40 -17.14
C ALA A 266 9.69 -8.79 -18.08
N ILE A 267 9.83 -8.48 -19.37
CA ILE A 267 8.90 -8.82 -20.44
C ILE A 267 9.59 -9.39 -21.69
N SER A 268 10.92 -9.35 -21.73
CA SER A 268 11.72 -9.64 -22.92
C SER A 268 11.99 -11.14 -23.13
N SER A 269 12.08 -11.94 -22.07
CA SER A 269 12.46 -13.35 -22.16
C SER A 269 11.29 -14.25 -22.52
N ALA A 270 11.60 -15.41 -23.12
CA ALA A 270 10.60 -16.40 -23.49
C ALA A 270 9.82 -16.87 -22.24
N GLY A 271 8.52 -16.60 -22.23
CA GLY A 271 7.63 -16.96 -21.12
C GLY A 271 7.24 -15.79 -20.21
N ASP A 272 7.98 -14.68 -20.20
CA ASP A 272 7.70 -13.53 -19.33
C ASP A 272 6.30 -12.97 -19.59
N GLY A 273 5.95 -12.74 -20.86
CA GLY A 273 4.62 -12.27 -21.23
C GLY A 273 3.48 -13.19 -20.76
N VAL A 274 3.72 -14.50 -20.72
CA VAL A 274 2.74 -15.48 -20.22
C VAL A 274 2.64 -15.42 -18.69
N ALA A 275 3.75 -15.22 -17.98
CA ALA A 275 3.77 -15.04 -16.54
C ALA A 275 3.03 -13.76 -16.14
N VAL A 276 3.31 -12.64 -16.80
CA VAL A 276 2.61 -11.35 -16.61
C VAL A 276 1.10 -11.52 -16.85
N ALA A 277 0.71 -12.12 -17.98
CA ALA A 277 -0.70 -12.36 -18.29
C ALA A 277 -1.39 -13.28 -17.27
N THR A 278 -0.67 -14.29 -16.77
CA THR A 278 -1.17 -15.22 -15.75
C THR A 278 -1.40 -14.49 -14.43
N ALA A 279 -0.44 -13.68 -13.99
CA ALA A 279 -0.54 -12.87 -12.78
C ALA A 279 -1.73 -11.89 -12.85
N VAL A 280 -1.88 -11.15 -13.95
CA VAL A 280 -3.00 -10.20 -14.14
C VAL A 280 -4.35 -10.93 -14.10
N LYS A 281 -4.50 -12.00 -14.88
CA LYS A 281 -5.73 -12.81 -14.91
C LYS A 281 -6.08 -13.33 -13.52
N ASN A 282 -5.13 -13.95 -12.82
CA ASN A 282 -5.36 -14.50 -11.49
C ASN A 282 -5.67 -13.40 -10.46
N THR A 283 -5.12 -12.21 -10.62
CA THR A 283 -5.43 -11.03 -9.78
C THR A 283 -6.89 -10.61 -9.91
N VAL A 284 -7.40 -10.52 -11.15
CA VAL A 284 -8.82 -10.23 -11.40
C VAL A 284 -9.72 -11.27 -10.75
N LEU A 285 -9.40 -12.56 -10.89
CA LEU A 285 -10.20 -13.64 -10.31
C LEU A 285 -10.13 -13.67 -8.78
N GLY A 286 -8.97 -13.38 -8.18
CA GLY A 286 -8.82 -13.24 -6.74
C GLY A 286 -9.70 -12.11 -6.18
N GLY A 287 -9.63 -10.92 -6.78
CA GLY A 287 -10.49 -9.80 -6.41
C GLY A 287 -11.97 -10.12 -6.59
N THR A 288 -12.33 -10.78 -7.70
CA THR A 288 -13.72 -11.22 -7.96
C THR A 288 -14.23 -12.15 -6.86
N GLY A 289 -13.45 -13.16 -6.45
CA GLY A 289 -13.83 -14.08 -5.38
C GLY A 289 -14.10 -13.37 -4.06
N GLY A 290 -13.20 -12.45 -3.67
CA GLY A 290 -13.34 -11.67 -2.44
C GLY A 290 -14.54 -10.72 -2.45
N ALA A 291 -14.77 -10.03 -3.59
CA ALA A 291 -15.91 -9.13 -3.78
C ALA A 291 -17.25 -9.86 -3.67
N PHE A 292 -17.43 -10.95 -4.43
CA PHE A 292 -18.70 -11.69 -4.45
C PHE A 292 -19.01 -12.32 -3.11
N LEU A 293 -18.00 -12.89 -2.42
CA LEU A 293 -18.21 -13.46 -1.11
C LEU A 293 -18.65 -12.38 -0.13
N THR A 294 -17.88 -11.30 0.04
CA THR A 294 -18.16 -10.27 1.04
C THR A 294 -19.50 -9.59 0.79
N LEU A 295 -19.84 -9.31 -0.47
CA LEU A 295 -21.15 -8.80 -0.86
C LEU A 295 -22.28 -9.74 -0.43
N THR A 296 -22.12 -11.05 -0.71
CA THR A 296 -23.12 -12.06 -0.37
C THR A 296 -23.26 -12.22 1.13
N LEU A 297 -22.15 -12.36 1.86
CA LEU A 297 -22.15 -12.53 3.32
C LEU A 297 -22.69 -11.28 4.02
N ASN A 298 -22.37 -10.08 3.54
CA ASN A 298 -22.92 -8.85 4.09
C ASN A 298 -24.45 -8.75 3.92
N ARG A 299 -24.99 -9.36 2.87
CA ARG A 299 -26.43 -9.44 2.64
C ARG A 299 -27.13 -10.43 3.58
N LEU A 300 -26.43 -11.42 4.14
CA LEU A 300 -27.01 -12.41 5.04
C LEU A 300 -27.21 -11.83 6.45
N LYS A 301 -28.45 -11.90 6.94
CA LYS A 301 -28.87 -11.29 8.22
C LYS A 301 -28.13 -11.80 9.46
N TRP A 302 -27.63 -13.03 9.42
CA TRP A 302 -26.91 -13.63 10.55
C TRP A 302 -25.39 -13.36 10.51
N ILE A 303 -24.88 -12.68 9.48
CA ILE A 303 -23.44 -12.40 9.32
C ILE A 303 -23.16 -10.90 9.22
N GLY A 304 -23.87 -10.20 8.34
CA GLY A 304 -23.67 -8.77 8.11
C GLY A 304 -24.94 -7.94 8.23
N ASP A 305 -24.88 -6.72 7.70
CA ASP A 305 -25.88 -5.68 7.92
C ASP A 305 -27.18 -5.89 7.12
N SER A 306 -27.33 -7.01 6.43
CA SER A 306 -28.46 -7.29 5.52
C SER A 306 -28.57 -6.31 4.35
N THR A 307 -27.47 -5.69 3.94
CA THR A 307 -27.43 -4.67 2.87
C THR A 307 -26.46 -5.04 1.76
N TRP A 308 -26.69 -4.50 0.56
CA TRP A 308 -25.73 -4.56 -0.54
C TRP A 308 -24.76 -3.39 -0.38
N SER A 309 -23.68 -3.60 0.38
CA SER A 309 -22.70 -2.55 0.73
C SER A 309 -21.59 -2.47 -0.30
N PHE A 310 -21.48 -1.32 -0.99
CA PHE A 310 -20.38 -1.08 -1.92
C PHE A 310 -19.01 -1.09 -1.22
N LEU A 311 -18.86 -0.38 -0.09
CA LEU A 311 -17.57 -0.26 0.60
C LEU A 311 -17.06 -1.61 1.12
N THR A 312 -17.95 -2.42 1.71
CA THR A 312 -17.61 -3.77 2.17
C THR A 312 -17.19 -4.66 1.00
N THR A 313 -17.86 -4.54 -0.14
CA THR A 313 -17.53 -5.29 -1.37
C THR A 313 -16.19 -4.85 -1.95
N LEU A 314 -15.93 -3.55 -1.95
CA LEU A 314 -14.67 -2.99 -2.43
C LEU A 314 -13.49 -3.46 -1.58
N ASN A 315 -13.61 -3.40 -0.25
CA ASN A 315 -12.59 -3.93 0.66
C ASN A 315 -12.42 -5.45 0.52
N GLY A 316 -13.51 -6.20 0.34
CA GLY A 316 -13.43 -7.62 0.02
C GLY A 316 -12.73 -7.92 -1.31
N CYS A 317 -12.95 -7.09 -2.33
CA CYS A 317 -12.25 -7.16 -3.60
C CYS A 317 -10.74 -6.95 -3.40
N LEU A 318 -10.36 -5.87 -2.71
CA LEU A 318 -8.96 -5.55 -2.42
C LEU A 318 -8.30 -6.65 -1.59
N ALA A 319 -8.97 -7.18 -0.57
CA ALA A 319 -8.46 -8.30 0.24
C ALA A 319 -8.24 -9.58 -0.60
N GLY A 320 -9.13 -9.85 -1.56
CA GLY A 320 -8.98 -10.93 -2.52
C GLY A 320 -7.78 -10.75 -3.46
N MET A 321 -7.53 -9.52 -3.93
CA MET A 321 -6.34 -9.18 -4.73
C MET A 321 -5.05 -9.31 -3.92
N VAL A 322 -5.05 -8.79 -2.68
CA VAL A 322 -3.94 -8.94 -1.72
C VAL A 322 -3.61 -10.41 -1.47
N ALA A 323 -4.64 -11.26 -1.30
CA ALA A 323 -4.45 -12.68 -1.01
C ALA A 323 -3.79 -13.46 -2.16
N VAL A 324 -3.96 -13.04 -3.40
CA VAL A 324 -3.32 -13.72 -4.54
C VAL A 324 -1.91 -13.21 -4.84
N CYS A 325 -1.47 -12.08 -4.29
CA CYS A 325 -0.16 -11.47 -4.60
C CYS A 325 1.03 -12.45 -4.45
N ALA A 326 1.06 -13.28 -3.41
CA ALA A 326 2.18 -14.20 -3.17
C ALA A 326 2.34 -15.28 -4.25
N SER A 327 1.31 -15.56 -5.04
CA SER A 327 1.26 -16.74 -5.91
C SER A 327 0.56 -16.54 -7.26
N CYS A 328 0.19 -15.30 -7.62
CA CYS A 328 -0.63 -15.04 -8.80
C CYS A 328 0.03 -15.48 -10.12
N ASN A 329 1.35 -15.65 -10.17
CA ASN A 329 2.09 -16.18 -11.31
C ASN A 329 2.06 -17.72 -11.44
N GLN A 330 1.75 -18.45 -10.36
CA GLN A 330 2.01 -19.89 -10.25
C GLN A 330 0.82 -20.70 -9.71
N ILE A 331 -0.39 -20.19 -9.88
CA ILE A 331 -1.64 -20.85 -9.47
C ILE A 331 -2.61 -21.01 -10.64
N THR A 332 -3.48 -22.01 -10.54
CA THR A 332 -4.59 -22.16 -11.50
C THR A 332 -5.62 -21.04 -11.35
N THR A 333 -6.34 -20.73 -12.44
CA THR A 333 -7.39 -19.70 -12.43
C THR A 333 -8.50 -19.99 -11.39
N TYR A 334 -8.90 -21.25 -11.25
CA TYR A 334 -9.88 -21.66 -10.23
C TYR A 334 -9.30 -21.53 -8.81
N GLY A 335 -8.02 -21.87 -8.63
CA GLY A 335 -7.29 -21.63 -7.38
C GLY A 335 -7.31 -20.15 -6.99
N ALA A 336 -7.01 -19.25 -7.92
CA ALA A 336 -7.05 -17.80 -7.67
C ALA A 336 -8.42 -17.31 -7.18
N PHE A 337 -9.51 -17.79 -7.79
CA PHE A 337 -10.87 -17.45 -7.35
C PHE A 337 -11.17 -17.95 -5.93
N ILE A 338 -10.76 -19.18 -5.59
CA ILE A 338 -10.93 -19.77 -4.25
C ILE A 338 -10.10 -19.03 -3.20
N ILE A 339 -8.84 -18.71 -3.51
CA ILE A 339 -7.97 -17.91 -2.65
C ILE A 339 -8.61 -16.55 -2.39
N GLY A 340 -9.19 -15.93 -3.42
CA GLY A 340 -9.95 -14.69 -3.32
C GLY A 340 -11.16 -14.79 -2.37
N ILE A 341 -11.98 -15.84 -2.51
CA ILE A 341 -13.10 -16.12 -1.60
C ILE A 341 -12.58 -16.19 -0.16
N ILE A 342 -11.56 -17.00 0.11
CA ILE A 342 -11.04 -17.13 1.48
C ILE A 342 -10.40 -15.82 1.97
N GLY A 343 -9.78 -15.03 1.08
CA GLY A 343 -9.33 -13.67 1.38
C GLY A 343 -10.46 -12.76 1.85
N GLY A 344 -11.63 -12.84 1.23
CA GLY A 344 -12.85 -12.16 1.68
C GLY A 344 -13.33 -12.62 3.06
N VAL A 345 -13.26 -13.93 3.37
CA VAL A 345 -13.55 -14.45 4.72
C VAL A 345 -12.57 -13.85 5.74
N MET A 346 -11.29 -13.89 5.42
CA MET A 346 -10.22 -13.42 6.31
C MET A 346 -10.30 -11.92 6.58
N TYR A 347 -10.70 -11.13 5.58
CA TYR A 347 -11.05 -9.73 5.76
C TYR A 347 -12.16 -9.57 6.82
N MET A 348 -13.30 -10.24 6.68
CA MET A 348 -14.42 -10.08 7.63
C MET A 348 -14.04 -10.53 9.05
N ILE A 349 -13.35 -11.66 9.19
CA ILE A 349 -12.84 -12.14 10.49
C ILE A 349 -11.90 -11.12 11.12
N THR A 350 -11.01 -10.54 10.33
CA THR A 350 -10.04 -9.55 10.83
C THR A 350 -10.74 -8.26 11.23
N THR A 351 -11.68 -7.75 10.44
CA THR A 351 -12.52 -6.58 10.80
C THR A 351 -13.20 -6.81 12.15
N TRP A 352 -13.89 -7.94 12.35
CA TRP A 352 -14.56 -8.22 13.62
C TRP A 352 -13.59 -8.36 14.78
N THR A 353 -12.41 -8.94 14.55
CA THR A 353 -11.38 -9.10 15.57
C THR A 353 -10.82 -7.74 16.00
N VAL A 354 -10.49 -6.87 15.05
CA VAL A 354 -10.01 -5.50 15.30
C VAL A 354 -11.03 -4.71 16.13
N LEU A 355 -12.32 -4.79 15.77
CA LEU A 355 -13.40 -4.16 16.54
C LEU A 355 -13.56 -4.73 17.95
N LYS A 356 -13.45 -6.06 18.10
CA LYS A 356 -13.51 -6.73 19.40
C LYS A 356 -12.35 -6.32 20.31
N LEU A 357 -11.18 -6.04 19.73
CA LEU A 357 -10.01 -5.51 20.43
C LEU A 357 -10.11 -4.00 20.73
N LYS A 358 -11.23 -3.35 20.39
CA LYS A 358 -11.48 -1.91 20.56
C LYS A 358 -10.43 -1.03 19.84
N VAL A 359 -9.91 -1.54 18.72
CA VAL A 359 -9.04 -0.79 17.83
C VAL A 359 -9.91 -0.14 16.75
N ASP A 360 -9.65 1.14 16.48
CA ASP A 360 -10.37 1.91 15.46
C ASP A 360 -9.50 2.07 14.21
N ASP A 361 -9.85 1.31 13.19
CA ASP A 361 -9.29 1.38 11.86
C ASP A 361 -10.38 1.93 10.90
N PRO A 362 -10.33 3.22 10.53
CA PRO A 362 -11.38 3.86 9.74
C PRO A 362 -11.65 3.24 8.37
N LEU A 363 -10.65 2.58 7.78
CA LEU A 363 -10.73 2.04 6.42
C LEU A 363 -10.75 0.51 6.38
N ASP A 364 -10.69 -0.15 7.55
CA ASP A 364 -10.36 -1.57 7.66
C ASP A 364 -9.03 -1.93 6.95
N ALA A 365 -8.06 -1.01 6.96
CA ALA A 365 -6.77 -1.19 6.29
C ALA A 365 -6.03 -2.42 6.85
N THR A 366 -6.08 -2.61 8.17
CA THR A 366 -5.60 -3.82 8.84
C THR A 366 -6.28 -5.06 8.26
N ALA A 367 -7.60 -5.07 8.14
CA ALA A 367 -8.32 -6.27 7.72
C ALA A 367 -8.03 -6.65 6.26
N VAL A 368 -7.97 -5.66 5.37
CA VAL A 368 -7.64 -5.86 3.96
C VAL A 368 -6.22 -6.40 3.81
N HIS A 369 -5.25 -5.74 4.44
CA HIS A 369 -3.84 -6.00 4.17
C HIS A 369 -3.23 -7.09 5.07
N PHE A 370 -3.51 -7.09 6.39
CA PHE A 370 -3.06 -8.17 7.27
C PHE A 370 -3.85 -9.45 7.01
N GLY A 371 -5.18 -9.38 6.99
CA GLY A 371 -6.04 -10.55 6.79
C GLY A 371 -5.80 -11.21 5.43
N GLY A 372 -5.82 -10.41 4.36
CA GLY A 372 -5.49 -10.86 3.01
C GLY A 372 -4.04 -11.34 2.90
N GLY A 373 -3.08 -10.60 3.47
CA GLY A 373 -1.65 -10.87 3.35
C GLY A 373 -1.21 -12.16 4.04
N VAL A 374 -1.65 -12.37 5.28
CA VAL A 374 -1.43 -13.63 6.04
C VAL A 374 -1.98 -14.82 5.27
N TRP A 375 -3.22 -14.71 4.80
CA TRP A 375 -3.83 -15.78 4.03
C TRP A 375 -3.09 -16.02 2.71
N GLY A 376 -2.66 -14.96 2.01
CA GLY A 376 -1.97 -15.11 0.74
C GLY A 376 -0.65 -15.88 0.82
N VAL A 377 0.16 -15.62 1.86
CA VAL A 377 1.41 -16.36 2.08
C VAL A 377 1.15 -17.85 2.37
N ILE A 378 0.12 -18.14 3.18
CA ILE A 378 -0.30 -19.52 3.47
C ILE A 378 -0.85 -20.17 2.19
N ALA A 379 -1.71 -19.48 1.45
CA ALA A 379 -2.33 -19.95 0.23
C ALA A 379 -1.30 -20.28 -0.85
N CYS A 380 -0.21 -19.51 -0.94
CA CYS A 380 0.90 -19.80 -1.86
C CYS A 380 1.47 -21.22 -1.64
N ALA A 381 1.76 -21.60 -0.39
CA ALA A 381 2.22 -22.95 -0.04
C ALA A 381 1.18 -24.06 -0.27
N LEU A 382 -0.12 -23.72 -0.31
CA LEU A 382 -1.18 -24.70 -0.52
C LEU A 382 -1.52 -24.89 -2.00
N PHE A 383 -1.59 -23.80 -2.76
CA PHE A 383 -2.18 -23.73 -4.10
C PHE A 383 -1.17 -23.58 -5.24
N SER A 384 0.12 -23.31 -4.97
CA SER A 384 1.12 -23.28 -6.04
C SER A 384 1.11 -24.59 -6.83
N THR A 385 1.07 -24.51 -8.16
CA THR A 385 1.14 -25.70 -9.01
C THR A 385 2.52 -26.35 -9.00
N GLU A 386 3.55 -25.62 -8.58
CA GLU A 386 4.94 -26.08 -8.60
C GLU A 386 5.35 -26.86 -7.34
N PHE A 387 4.83 -26.44 -6.18
CA PHE A 387 5.21 -27.01 -4.89
C PHE A 387 4.06 -27.10 -3.89
N GLY A 388 2.84 -26.73 -4.26
CA GLY A 388 1.73 -26.62 -3.34
C GLY A 388 1.30 -27.97 -2.74
N VAL A 389 0.96 -27.96 -1.45
CA VAL A 389 0.52 -29.16 -0.70
C VAL A 389 -0.67 -29.85 -1.37
N LEU A 390 -1.59 -29.09 -1.98
CA LEU A 390 -2.78 -29.66 -2.63
C LEU A 390 -2.48 -30.39 -3.95
N TYR A 391 -1.32 -30.17 -4.55
CA TYR A 391 -0.92 -30.77 -5.83
C TYR A 391 0.08 -31.91 -5.65
N HIS A 392 1.06 -31.75 -4.76
CA HIS A 392 2.20 -32.67 -4.66
C HIS A 392 2.13 -33.61 -3.46
N TRP A 393 1.62 -33.15 -2.32
CA TRP A 393 1.46 -33.92 -1.08
C TRP A 393 2.70 -34.78 -0.72
N ASP A 394 3.84 -34.11 -0.59
CA ASP A 394 5.16 -34.74 -0.43
C ASP A 394 6.05 -33.95 0.56
N LYS A 395 7.30 -34.42 0.73
CA LYS A 395 8.25 -33.77 1.64
C LYS A 395 8.55 -32.33 1.23
N ARG A 396 8.68 -32.05 -0.07
CA ARG A 396 8.97 -30.70 -0.58
C ARG A 396 7.85 -29.73 -0.24
N SER A 397 6.62 -30.09 -0.53
CA SER A 397 5.45 -29.24 -0.25
C SER A 397 5.23 -29.01 1.25
N ALA A 398 5.51 -30.02 2.10
CA ALA A 398 5.48 -29.84 3.56
C ALA A 398 6.58 -28.86 4.06
N LEU A 399 7.81 -29.00 3.56
CA LEU A 399 8.91 -28.09 3.91
C LEU A 399 8.65 -26.67 3.38
N GLN A 400 8.06 -26.54 2.20
CA GLN A 400 7.69 -25.25 1.63
C GLN A 400 6.63 -24.55 2.48
N LEU A 401 5.59 -25.26 2.93
CA LEU A 401 4.60 -24.70 3.87
C LEU A 401 5.27 -24.23 5.17
N ALA A 402 6.18 -25.04 5.74
CA ALA A 402 6.92 -24.66 6.93
C ALA A 402 7.77 -23.40 6.71
N TRP A 403 8.43 -23.28 5.57
CA TRP A 403 9.26 -22.13 5.23
C TRP A 403 8.46 -20.85 4.99
N GLN A 404 7.31 -20.95 4.28
CA GLN A 404 6.37 -19.83 4.14
C GLN A 404 5.87 -19.34 5.51
N LEU A 405 5.56 -20.24 6.44
CA LEU A 405 5.13 -19.90 7.79
C LEU A 405 6.26 -19.27 8.64
N ALA A 406 7.50 -19.74 8.46
CA ALA A 406 8.66 -19.15 9.11
C ALA A 406 8.91 -17.71 8.62
N GLY A 407 8.87 -17.50 7.30
CA GLY A 407 8.97 -16.17 6.69
C GLY A 407 7.85 -15.24 7.13
N LEU A 408 6.60 -15.71 7.10
CA LEU A 408 5.44 -14.95 7.59
C LEU A 408 5.63 -14.53 9.06
N SER A 409 6.08 -15.45 9.92
CA SER A 409 6.31 -15.17 11.34
C SER A 409 7.42 -14.15 11.55
N ALA A 410 8.50 -14.22 10.76
CA ALA A 410 9.59 -13.26 10.78
C ALA A 410 9.13 -11.86 10.34
N ILE A 411 8.38 -11.77 9.23
CA ILE A 411 7.81 -10.51 8.71
C ILE A 411 6.90 -9.85 9.76
N ILE A 412 5.98 -10.62 10.35
CA ILE A 412 5.08 -10.12 11.39
C ILE A 412 5.87 -9.64 12.61
N THR A 413 6.83 -10.45 13.09
CA THR A 413 7.59 -10.12 14.31
C THR A 413 8.46 -8.88 14.12
N TRP A 414 9.16 -8.77 12.98
CA TRP A 414 9.99 -7.62 12.63
C TRP A 414 9.15 -6.34 12.57
N THR A 415 8.09 -6.39 11.77
CA THR A 415 7.23 -5.23 11.55
C THR A 415 6.52 -4.83 12.84
N ALA A 416 6.05 -5.82 13.62
CA ALA A 416 5.37 -5.56 14.88
C ALA A 416 6.29 -4.90 15.90
N THR A 417 7.51 -5.43 16.05
CA THR A 417 8.47 -4.92 17.03
C THR A 417 8.86 -3.48 16.74
N LEU A 418 9.27 -3.19 15.49
CA LEU A 418 9.73 -1.85 15.12
C LEU A 418 8.58 -0.85 15.05
N SER A 419 7.41 -1.25 14.55
CA SER A 419 6.23 -0.39 14.53
C SER A 419 5.76 -0.05 15.94
N PHE A 420 5.77 -1.02 16.86
CA PHE A 420 5.41 -0.77 18.25
C PHE A 420 6.38 0.23 18.90
N ILE A 421 7.70 0.02 18.75
CA ILE A 421 8.72 0.94 19.28
C ILE A 421 8.53 2.35 18.72
N MET A 422 8.35 2.47 17.40
CA MET A 422 8.17 3.74 16.71
C MET A 422 6.91 4.48 17.18
N PHE A 423 5.73 3.86 17.08
CA PHE A 423 4.46 4.50 17.46
C PHE A 423 4.38 4.76 18.96
N TYR A 424 4.89 3.87 19.80
CA TYR A 424 4.92 4.08 21.24
C TYR A 424 5.82 5.25 21.62
N THR A 425 6.98 5.38 20.97
CA THR A 425 7.88 6.54 21.16
C THR A 425 7.19 7.83 20.76
N LEU A 426 6.59 7.89 19.56
CA LEU A 426 5.79 9.03 19.10
C LEU A 426 4.65 9.40 20.06
N LYS A 427 3.99 8.39 20.65
CA LYS A 427 2.96 8.60 21.67
C LYS A 427 3.53 9.20 22.94
N LYS A 428 4.68 8.71 23.41
CA LYS A 428 5.33 9.17 24.65
C LYS A 428 5.80 10.62 24.56
N VAL A 429 6.22 11.07 23.39
CA VAL A 429 6.60 12.47 23.15
C VAL A 429 5.42 13.34 22.69
N SER A 430 4.18 12.84 22.79
CA SER A 430 2.95 13.55 22.43
C SER A 430 2.89 14.05 20.98
N LEU A 431 3.56 13.35 20.05
CA LEU A 431 3.54 13.65 18.63
C LEU A 431 2.60 12.76 17.83
N LEU A 432 2.13 11.63 18.37
CA LEU A 432 1.35 10.66 17.60
C LEU A 432 -0.06 11.14 17.24
N ARG A 433 -0.78 11.75 18.19
CA ARG A 433 -2.20 12.08 18.06
C ARG A 433 -2.42 13.57 18.25
N VAL A 434 -3.31 14.16 17.46
CA VAL A 434 -3.74 15.55 17.63
C VAL A 434 -4.51 15.76 18.93
N SER A 435 -4.64 17.03 19.35
CA SER A 435 -5.43 17.39 20.53
C SER A 435 -6.92 17.06 20.36
N PHE A 436 -7.62 16.90 21.49
CA PHE A 436 -9.08 16.69 21.50
C PHE A 436 -9.84 17.72 20.67
N GLU A 437 -9.44 18.99 20.77
CA GLU A 437 -10.06 20.09 20.03
C GLU A 437 -9.88 19.93 18.52
N PHE A 438 -8.68 19.56 18.06
CA PHE A 438 -8.38 19.40 16.64
C PHE A 438 -9.13 18.21 16.07
N GLU A 439 -9.21 17.09 16.80
CA GLU A 439 -9.97 15.92 16.36
C GLU A 439 -11.49 16.20 16.29
N MET A 440 -12.02 16.98 17.23
CA MET A 440 -13.44 17.37 17.23
C MET A 440 -13.77 18.39 16.14
N LYS A 441 -12.90 19.36 15.86
CA LYS A 441 -13.08 20.34 14.77
C LYS A 441 -12.80 19.75 13.39
N GLY A 442 -11.97 18.72 13.29
CA GLY A 442 -11.40 18.24 12.04
C GLY A 442 -10.09 18.93 11.73
N LEU A 443 -9.19 18.27 11.00
CA LEU A 443 -7.82 18.76 10.82
C LEU A 443 -7.67 19.79 9.70
N ASP A 444 -8.63 19.88 8.76
CA ASP A 444 -8.49 20.73 7.57
C ASP A 444 -8.27 22.20 7.91
N ILE A 445 -9.16 22.81 8.70
CA ILE A 445 -9.03 24.22 9.10
C ILE A 445 -7.95 24.43 10.17
N PRO A 446 -7.98 23.76 11.34
CA PRO A 446 -7.08 24.09 12.45
C PRO A 446 -5.62 23.73 12.20
N LYS A 447 -5.32 22.74 11.34
CA LYS A 447 -3.95 22.32 11.03
C LYS A 447 -3.46 22.88 9.70
N HIS A 448 -4.31 22.92 8.68
CA HIS A 448 -3.91 23.29 7.31
C HIS A 448 -4.44 24.65 6.85
N GLY A 449 -5.41 25.24 7.56
CA GLY A 449 -6.01 26.52 7.17
C GLY A 449 -6.78 26.46 5.85
N GLU A 450 -7.02 25.26 5.32
CA GLU A 450 -7.54 25.05 3.97
C GLU A 450 -8.72 24.07 4.01
N PRO A 451 -9.95 24.56 3.79
CA PRO A 451 -11.09 23.69 3.65
C PRO A 451 -11.05 22.96 2.29
N ALA A 452 -11.41 21.68 2.28
CA ALA A 452 -11.55 20.90 1.06
C ALA A 452 -12.74 21.34 0.18
N TYR A 453 -13.75 21.95 0.81
CA TYR A 453 -15.00 22.38 0.18
C TYR A 453 -15.44 23.74 0.73
N PRO A 454 -16.38 24.46 0.10
CA PRO A 454 -17.04 25.61 0.74
C PRO A 454 -17.60 25.21 2.13
N LEU A 455 -17.58 26.13 3.09
CA LEU A 455 -17.99 25.84 4.48
C LEU A 455 -19.41 25.29 4.58
N GLU A 456 -20.30 25.70 3.67
CA GLU A 456 -21.68 25.25 3.55
C GLU A 456 -21.79 23.76 3.20
N SER A 457 -20.72 23.18 2.63
CA SER A 457 -20.64 21.75 2.29
C SER A 457 -20.17 20.88 3.46
N TYR A 458 -19.70 21.48 4.56
CA TYR A 458 -19.36 20.75 5.78
C TYR A 458 -20.64 20.40 6.55
N GLY A 459 -21.26 19.30 6.14
CA GLY A 459 -22.41 18.71 6.80
C GLY A 459 -22.74 17.36 6.19
N HIS A 460 -23.26 16.44 6.99
CA HIS A 460 -23.84 15.23 6.45
C HIS A 460 -25.21 15.61 5.89
N GLY A 461 -25.27 15.89 4.58
CA GLY A 461 -26.53 15.92 3.85
C GLY A 461 -27.42 14.77 4.35
N TRP A 462 -28.71 15.06 4.51
CA TRP A 462 -29.70 14.31 5.32
C TRP A 462 -29.77 14.70 6.82
N GLY A 463 -29.90 16.00 7.11
CA GLY A 463 -30.66 16.47 8.29
C GLY A 463 -29.90 17.15 9.43
N GLU A 464 -28.57 17.18 9.45
CA GLU A 464 -27.80 17.90 10.48
C GLU A 464 -26.85 18.93 9.83
N THR A 465 -27.15 20.22 10.01
CA THR A 465 -26.31 21.32 9.53
C THR A 465 -25.16 21.58 10.50
N GLY A 466 -23.94 21.65 9.94
CA GLY A 466 -22.74 22.35 10.39
C GLY A 466 -22.70 22.93 11.81
N ASP A 467 -22.46 22.08 12.80
CA ASP A 467 -21.54 22.31 13.92
C ASP A 467 -21.57 21.05 14.78
N ALA A 468 -20.58 20.15 14.60
CA ALA A 468 -20.51 18.92 15.39
C ALA A 468 -20.38 19.20 16.89
N LEU A 469 -19.79 20.34 17.27
CA LEU A 469 -19.68 20.76 18.66
C LEU A 469 -21.03 21.33 19.15
N GLY A 470 -21.62 22.24 18.38
CA GLY A 470 -22.93 22.85 18.65
C GLY A 470 -24.04 21.80 18.79
N SER A 471 -24.14 20.86 17.85
CA SER A 471 -25.09 19.75 17.91
C SER A 471 -24.84 18.80 19.09
N MET A 472 -23.57 18.56 19.47
CA MET A 472 -23.25 17.74 20.64
C MET A 472 -23.55 18.48 21.95
N VAL A 473 -23.27 19.78 22.02
CA VAL A 473 -23.67 20.67 23.12
C VAL A 473 -25.18 20.73 23.25
N GLU A 474 -25.91 20.82 22.13
CA GLU A 474 -27.37 20.82 22.10
C GLU A 474 -27.95 19.46 22.51
N LYS A 475 -27.36 18.35 22.06
CA LYS A 475 -27.70 17.00 22.53
C LYS A 475 -27.43 16.81 24.03
N LEU A 476 -26.32 17.36 24.56
CA LEU A 476 -26.00 17.34 26.00
C LEU A 476 -26.97 18.22 26.81
N ARG A 477 -27.32 19.40 26.28
CA ARG A 477 -28.30 20.32 26.86
C ARG A 477 -29.70 19.69 26.89
N ASN A 478 -30.09 18.96 25.85
CA ASN A 478 -31.37 18.26 25.76
C ASN A 478 -31.42 16.97 26.61
N LYS A 479 -30.27 16.38 26.96
CA LYS A 479 -30.17 15.26 27.92
C LYS A 479 -30.24 15.68 29.40
N SER A 480 -30.22 16.98 29.71
CA SER A 480 -30.43 17.49 31.08
C SER A 480 -31.81 18.13 31.24
N PRO A 481 -32.91 17.34 31.35
CA PRO A 481 -34.14 17.91 31.86
C PRO A 481 -33.92 18.21 33.35
N THR A 482 -34.06 19.48 33.73
CA THR A 482 -34.07 20.01 35.11
C THR A 482 -32.74 20.04 35.87
N ILE A 483 -31.88 21.02 35.57
CA ILE A 483 -31.12 21.68 36.65
C ILE A 483 -31.71 23.08 36.81
N ASN A 484 -32.56 23.21 37.84
CA ASN A 484 -33.02 24.50 38.33
C ASN A 484 -31.78 25.34 38.69
N THR A 485 -31.74 26.57 38.20
CA THR A 485 -30.62 27.53 38.21
C THR A 485 -30.22 28.05 39.61
N LYS A 486 -30.09 27.18 40.61
CA LYS A 486 -29.75 27.58 41.99
C LYS A 486 -28.55 26.88 42.66
N THR A 487 -27.76 26.08 41.95
CA THR A 487 -26.51 25.54 42.51
C THR A 487 -25.32 25.88 41.63
N SER A 488 -24.76 27.06 41.85
CA SER A 488 -23.40 27.41 41.41
C SER A 488 -22.40 26.51 42.15
N GLY A 489 -21.65 25.66 41.43
CA GLY A 489 -20.51 24.93 41.98
C GLY A 489 -20.43 23.41 41.71
N SER A 490 -21.22 22.83 40.79
CA SER A 490 -20.99 21.43 40.38
C SER A 490 -19.94 21.33 39.24
N PRO A 491 -19.10 20.28 39.19
CA PRO A 491 -18.11 20.08 38.13
C PRO A 491 -18.70 20.05 36.70
N GLU A 492 -19.96 19.65 36.59
CA GLU A 492 -20.72 19.61 35.32
C GLU A 492 -21.07 21.02 34.83
N VAL A 493 -21.44 21.93 35.73
CA VAL A 493 -21.72 23.35 35.38
C VAL A 493 -20.42 24.07 34.97
N ASP A 494 -19.30 23.77 35.62
CA ASP A 494 -18.00 24.33 35.23
C ASP A 494 -17.51 23.80 33.87
N SER A 495 -17.79 22.53 33.58
CA SER A 495 -17.49 21.93 32.27
C SER A 495 -18.35 22.53 31.17
N LEU A 496 -19.65 22.73 31.43
CA LEU A 496 -20.58 23.43 30.53
C LEU A 496 -20.19 24.88 30.29
N ASN A 497 -19.75 25.60 31.34
CA ASN A 497 -19.30 26.99 31.22
C ASN A 497 -18.00 27.11 30.42
N LYS A 498 -17.04 26.18 30.59
CA LYS A 498 -15.84 26.10 29.75
C LYS A 498 -16.21 25.83 28.28
N LEU A 499 -17.12 24.89 28.03
CA LEU A 499 -17.63 24.61 26.68
C LEU A 499 -18.31 25.83 26.04
N ASN A 500 -19.15 26.55 26.78
CA ASN A 500 -19.81 27.77 26.31
C ASN A 500 -18.80 28.89 25.95
N SER A 501 -17.72 29.03 26.74
CA SER A 501 -16.65 29.99 26.44
C SER A 501 -15.87 29.64 25.15
N SER A 502 -15.72 28.35 24.86
CA SER A 502 -15.10 27.89 23.61
C SER A 502 -16.00 28.15 22.40
N VAL A 503 -17.32 27.95 22.54
CA VAL A 503 -18.31 28.23 21.48
C VAL A 503 -18.40 29.75 21.19
N SER A 504 -18.38 30.61 22.20
CA SER A 504 -18.37 32.07 21.98
C SER A 504 -17.09 32.53 21.28
N THR A 505 -15.95 31.94 21.62
CA THR A 505 -14.67 32.23 20.96
C THR A 505 -14.70 31.83 19.48
N ILE A 506 -15.34 30.70 19.16
CA ILE A 506 -15.53 30.22 17.78
C ILE A 506 -16.41 31.18 16.98
N ASN A 507 -17.55 31.61 17.52
CA ASN A 507 -18.42 32.58 16.83
C ASN A 507 -17.68 33.90 16.56
N THR A 508 -16.79 34.31 17.47
CA THR A 508 -15.98 35.52 17.31
C THR A 508 -14.90 35.33 16.23
N MET A 509 -14.26 34.16 16.14
CA MET A 509 -13.27 33.84 15.09
C MET A 509 -13.91 33.68 13.71
N VAL A 510 -15.11 33.09 13.63
CA VAL A 510 -15.87 32.95 12.37
C VAL A 510 -16.38 34.30 11.86
N GLN A 511 -16.82 35.19 12.76
CA GLN A 511 -17.20 36.56 12.39
C GLN A 511 -16.00 37.45 12.00
N ASN A 512 -14.85 37.27 12.65
CA ASN A 512 -13.65 38.04 12.33
C ASN A 512 -12.94 37.54 11.05
N GLY A 513 -13.06 36.25 10.70
CA GLY A 513 -12.55 35.71 9.44
C GLY A 513 -13.38 36.04 8.20
N SER A 514 -14.59 36.61 8.38
CA SER A 514 -15.51 36.97 7.29
C SER A 514 -15.58 38.48 7.01
N THR A 515 -14.76 39.31 7.68
CA THR A 515 -14.82 40.78 7.57
C THR A 515 -13.52 41.48 7.13
N GLU A 516 -12.53 40.77 6.58
CA GLU A 516 -11.42 41.41 5.86
C GLU A 516 -11.71 41.49 4.35
N THR A 517 -12.51 42.48 3.95
CA THR A 517 -12.47 42.98 2.57
C THR A 517 -11.15 43.72 2.36
N VAL A 518 -10.30 43.17 1.51
CA VAL A 518 -9.08 43.79 0.98
C VAL A 518 -9.42 45.18 0.39
N PRO A 519 -8.79 46.28 0.83
CA PRO A 519 -8.99 47.58 0.20
C PRO A 519 -8.30 47.59 -1.17
N GLU A 520 -9.09 47.82 -2.21
CA GLU A 520 -8.65 48.05 -3.58
C GLU A 520 -7.77 49.31 -3.63
N LYS A 521 -6.44 49.15 -3.74
CA LYS A 521 -5.52 50.25 -4.00
C LYS A 521 -5.54 50.57 -5.50
N GLN A 522 -6.18 51.68 -5.86
CA GLN A 522 -5.97 52.35 -7.14
C GLN A 522 -4.50 52.74 -7.29
N GLU A 523 -3.82 52.15 -8.26
CA GLU A 523 -2.46 52.50 -8.65
C GLU A 523 -2.51 53.62 -9.71
N GLN A 524 -2.20 54.85 -9.29
CA GLN A 524 -1.84 55.96 -10.17
C GLN A 524 -0.33 56.19 -10.10
N THR A 525 0.37 55.89 -11.20
CA THR A 525 1.67 56.46 -11.58
C THR A 525 1.83 56.19 -13.08
N LYS A 526 1.76 57.15 -14.01
CA LYS A 526 2.62 58.31 -14.29
C LYS A 526 4.13 58.01 -14.29
N ILE A 527 4.65 58.02 -15.53
CA ILE A 527 6.03 57.94 -16.05
C ILE A 527 6.57 56.52 -16.19
#